data_AF-A0AAV0PV82-F1
#
_entry.id   AF-A0AAV0PV82-F1
#
_cell.length_a   1.000
_cell.length_b   1.000
_cell.length_c   1.000
_cell.angle_alpha   90.00
_cell.angle_beta   90.00
_cell.angle_gamma   90.00
#
_symmetry.space_group_name_H-M   'P 1'
#
loop_
_entity.id
_entity.type
_entity.pdbx_description
1 polymer ?
#
loop_
_entity_poly.entity_id
_entity_poly.type
_entity_poly.pdbx_seq_one_letter_code
_entity_poly.pdbx_strand_id
1 'polypeptide(L)' 'MSENGSLAQVCIPKFDGDYDHWSLVMENFLRSQEYWGVVSEGYKEPTPTEELSPVDAKSLG' A
#
# COMPACT_ATOMS: atom_id res chain seq x y z
N MET A 1 13.74 8.73 29.52
CA MET A 1 13.96 8.85 28.07
C MET A 1 12.93 7.95 27.43
N SER A 2 11.82 8.50 26.97
CA SER A 2 10.75 7.69 26.39
C SER A 2 11.16 7.29 24.99
N GLU A 3 11.32 6.00 24.76
CA GLU A 3 11.42 5.37 23.45
C GLU A 3 10.10 5.60 22.72
N ASN A 4 9.95 6.79 22.15
CA ASN A 4 9.02 7.03 21.06
C ASN A 4 9.56 6.21 19.89
N GLY A 5 9.00 5.02 19.67
CA GLY A 5 9.28 4.20 18.52
C GLY A 5 9.19 5.07 17.28
N SER A 6 10.34 5.40 16.70
CA SER A 6 10.46 6.13 15.45
C SER A 6 10.04 5.19 14.32
N LEU A 7 8.75 4.85 14.27
CA LEU A 7 8.10 4.50 13.02
C LEU A 7 8.32 5.74 12.17
N ALA A 8 9.30 5.66 11.26
CA ALA A 8 9.71 6.76 10.41
C ALA A 8 8.44 7.45 9.93
N GLN A 9 8.26 8.70 10.36
CA GLN A 9 7.06 9.48 10.06
C GLN A 9 6.75 9.27 8.58
N VAL A 10 5.60 8.64 8.29
CA VAL A 10 5.22 8.31 6.91
C VAL A 10 5.16 9.64 6.17
N CYS A 11 6.21 9.93 5.40
CA CYS A 11 6.40 11.23 4.78
C CYS A 11 5.71 11.16 3.42
N ILE A 12 4.37 11.12 3.46
CA ILE A 12 3.57 11.12 2.24
C ILE A 12 3.80 12.47 1.55
N PRO A 13 4.32 12.49 0.31
CA PRO A 13 4.54 13.71 -0.43
C PRO A 13 3.24 14.51 -0.60
N LYS A 14 3.25 15.76 -0.12
CA LYS A 14 2.13 16.68 -0.31
C LYS A 14 2.19 17.31 -1.69
N PHE A 15 1.06 17.38 -2.38
CA PHE A 15 0.95 18.12 -3.63
C PHE A 15 0.97 19.63 -3.35
N ASP A 16 1.84 20.36 -4.03
CA ASP A 16 2.05 21.81 -3.87
C ASP A 16 1.75 22.64 -5.13
N GLY A 17 1.36 21.98 -6.23
CA GLY A 17 1.03 22.61 -7.50
C GLY A 17 1.97 22.22 -8.65
N ASP A 18 3.15 21.66 -8.36
CA ASP A 18 4.05 21.12 -9.37
C ASP A 18 3.84 19.61 -9.52
N TYR A 19 3.07 19.21 -10.54
CA TYR A 19 2.74 17.81 -10.77
C TYR A 19 3.96 16.98 -11.19
N ASP A 20 4.87 17.55 -11.96
CA ASP A 20 6.06 16.84 -12.46
C ASP A 20 6.97 16.48 -11.28
N HIS A 21 7.25 17.47 -10.41
CA HIS A 21 7.99 17.24 -9.18
C HIS A 21 7.28 16.25 -8.27
N TRP A 22 6.00 16.48 -7.97
CA TRP A 22 5.23 15.64 -7.04
C TRP A 22 5.14 14.19 -7.52
N SER A 23 4.91 13.96 -8.82
CA SER A 23 4.79 12.61 -9.39
C SER A 23 6.10 11.84 -9.31
N LEU A 24 7.25 12.49 -9.52
CA LEU A 24 8.58 11.88 -9.39
C LEU A 24 8.85 11.41 -7.95
N VAL A 25 8.51 12.24 -6.96
CA VAL A 25 8.72 11.92 -5.54
C VAL A 25 7.75 10.83 -5.08
N MET A 26 6.48 10.88 -5.51
CA MET A 26 5.48 9.84 -5.23
C MET A 26 5.83 8.50 -5.87
N GLU A 27 6.30 8.48 -7.12
CA GLU A 27 6.73 7.25 -7.79
C GLU A 27 7.90 6.60 -7.03
N ASN A 28 8.92 7.38 -6.66
CA ASN A 28 10.05 6.86 -5.90
C ASN A 28 9.64 6.35 -4.51
N PHE A 29 8.74 7.08 -3.83
CA PHE A 29 8.20 6.66 -2.54
C PHE A 29 7.47 5.31 -2.64
N LEU A 30 6.57 5.15 -3.61
CA LEU A 30 5.80 3.92 -3.81
C LEU A 30 6.69 2.74 -4.24
N ARG A 31 7.72 2.97 -5.06
CA ARG A 31 8.70 1.93 -5.42
C ARG A 31 9.56 1.50 -4.24
N SER A 32 9.95 2.41 -3.35
CA SER A 32 10.69 2.10 -2.12
C SER A 32 9.86 1.31 -1.09
N GLN A 33 8.55 1.20 -1.30
CA GLN A 33 7.63 0.47 -0.44
C GLN A 33 7.00 -0.74 -1.16
N GLU A 34 7.48 -1.04 -2.38
CA GLU A 34 6.98 -2.13 -3.23
C GLU A 34 5.47 -2.02 -3.59
N TYR A 35 4.84 -0.87 -3.33
CA TYR A 35 3.42 -0.61 -3.63
C TYR A 35 3.17 -0.19 -5.07
N TRP A 36 4.21 0.09 -5.85
CA TRP A 36 4.06 0.58 -7.23
C TRP A 36 3.26 -0.37 -8.13
N GLY A 37 3.34 -1.69 -7.91
CA GLY A 37 2.55 -2.67 -8.67
C GLY A 37 1.05 -2.42 -8.58
N VAL A 38 0.54 -2.12 -7.38
CA VAL A 38 -0.88 -1.84 -7.14
C VAL A 38 -1.35 -0.58 -7.89
N VAL A 39 -0.50 0.45 -7.94
CA VAL A 39 -0.82 1.72 -8.59
C VAL A 39 -0.70 1.61 -10.11
N SER A 40 0.33 0.90 -10.61
CA SER A 40 0.61 0.75 -12.03
C SER A 40 -0.33 -0.22 -12.74
N GLU A 41 -0.66 -1.35 -12.11
CA GLU A 41 -1.59 -2.34 -12.66
C GLU A 41 -3.05 -1.89 -12.52
N GLY A 42 -3.30 -0.93 -11.63
CA GLY A 42 -4.62 -0.46 -11.25
C GLY A 42 -5.25 -1.35 -10.19
N TYR A 43 -5.84 -0.74 -9.16
CA TYR A 43 -6.59 -1.47 -8.15
C TYR A 43 -7.84 -2.09 -8.78
N LYS A 44 -7.94 -3.42 -8.75
CA LYS A 44 -9.17 -4.14 -9.07
C LYS A 44 -9.93 -4.37 -7.78
N GLU A 45 -11.11 -3.78 -7.67
CA GLU A 45 -12.00 -4.02 -6.54
C GLU A 45 -12.24 -5.55 -6.43
N PRO A 46 -11.99 -6.16 -5.26
CA PRO A 46 -12.23 -7.58 -5.08
C PRO A 46 -13.72 -7.82 -5.30
N THR A 47 -14.05 -8.76 -6.19
CA THR A 47 -15.43 -9.20 -6.34
C THR A 47 -15.85 -9.82 -5.00
N PRO A 48 -17.03 -9.48 -4.44
CA PRO A 48 -17.48 -9.98 -3.14
C PRO A 48 -17.62 -11.51 -3.04
N THR A 49 -17.39 -12.23 -4.14
CA THR A 49 -17.39 -13.70 -4.22
C THR A 49 -16.03 -14.33 -3.87
N GLU A 50 -14.94 -13.56 -3.84
CA GLU A 50 -13.59 -14.06 -3.53
C GLU A 50 -13.10 -13.63 -2.14
N GLU A 51 -14.03 -13.31 -1.24
CA GLU A 51 -13.79 -13.31 0.20
C GLU A 51 -14.56 -14.52 0.74
N LEU A 52 -13.87 -15.47 1.37
CA LEU A 52 -14.31 -16.81 1.81
C LEU A 52 -13.91 -17.96 0.86
N SER A 53 -12.62 -18.28 0.83
CA SER A 53 -12.22 -19.70 0.78
C SER A 53 -11.99 -20.18 2.23
N PRO A 54 -12.99 -20.81 2.89
CA PRO A 54 -12.76 -21.58 4.11
C PRO A 54 -12.07 -22.89 3.70
N VAL A 55 -10.82 -22.84 3.25
CA VAL A 55 -10.06 -24.04 2.88
C VAL A 55 -9.30 -24.65 4.08
N ASP A 56 -9.27 -23.97 5.23
CA ASP A 56 -8.61 -24.48 6.44
C ASP A 56 -9.57 -24.92 7.55
N ALA A 57 -10.88 -24.81 7.35
CA ALA A 57 -11.85 -25.29 8.32
C ALA A 57 -12.55 -26.56 7.81
N LYS A 58 -12.04 -27.70 8.27
CA LYS A 58 -12.74 -28.99 8.44
C LYS A 58 -12.51 -30.04 7.35
N SER A 59 -11.51 -30.90 7.60
CA SER A 59 -11.74 -32.34 7.55
C SER A 59 -10.86 -33.06 8.57
N LEU A 60 -11.08 -32.76 9.85
CA LEU A 60 -10.97 -33.75 10.91
C LEU A 60 -12.39 -34.30 11.10
N GLY A 61 -12.60 -35.58 10.78
CA GLY A 61 -13.88 -36.26 10.84
C GLY A 61 -13.89 -37.51 9.99
#